data_AF-A0A6N7G7T6-F1
#
_entry.id   AF-A0A6N7G7T6-F1
#
_cell.length_a   1.000
_cell.length_b   1.000
_cell.length_c   1.000
_cell.angle_alpha   90.00
_cell.angle_beta   90.00
_cell.angle_gamma   90.00
#
_symmetry.space_group_name_H-M   'P 1'
#
loop_
_entity.id
_entity.type
_entity.pdbx_description
1 polymer ?
#
loop_
_entity_poly.entity_id
_entity_poly.type
_entity_poly.pdbx_seq_one_letter_code
_entity_poly.pdbx_strand_id
1 'polypeptide(L)'
;MRMARDAAHRARRLSWETAGWRDDRVPRLMGILNINADSFSDPREATCVRSDVTWLIRQGARLWQAGADAVDVGAESASPATPVVDARAEIDALLPVLDGLHSSGVTTSVDTYKPTVARACVAAGVAVINDYSGLAHPEVAGICAEGGARLVLTHNPTGVKKKVLDPRAYTDIMDEMAAWFEAKLAVIAAHGLAPEHVLLDPGIDLAKTPAQSIDVFRGLNALTRYELPLLVAISRKDFIGAVSRSDPADRDPGTLAALAHLIGLPRVIARVHDVAAARQFLDVADILADRTPVARTLTLPRTLRRAKAASDTAG
;
A
#
# COMPACT_ATOMS: atom_id res chain seq x y z
N MET A 1 38.48 7.20 -1.72
CA MET A 1 37.76 6.56 -0.59
C MET A 1 36.24 6.85 -0.56
N ARG A 2 35.74 8.01 -1.01
CA ARG A 2 34.27 8.28 -1.11
C ARG A 2 33.56 7.49 -2.23
N MET A 3 34.18 7.33 -3.40
CA MET A 3 33.54 6.64 -4.54
C MET A 3 33.35 5.13 -4.34
N ALA A 4 34.15 4.49 -3.48
CA ALA A 4 33.99 3.07 -3.15
C ALA A 4 32.84 2.81 -2.14
N ARG A 5 32.48 3.81 -1.32
CA ARG A 5 31.31 3.76 -0.43
C ARG A 5 29.99 3.96 -1.20
N ASP A 6 29.99 4.78 -2.25
CA ASP A 6 28.83 4.99 -3.12
C ASP A 6 28.52 3.77 -4.00
N ALA A 7 29.54 3.01 -4.42
CA ALA A 7 29.36 1.77 -5.17
C ALA A 7 28.77 0.63 -4.32
N ALA A 8 29.18 0.53 -3.04
CA ALA A 8 28.61 -0.44 -2.10
C ALA A 8 27.16 -0.10 -1.68
N HIS A 9 26.78 1.18 -1.74
CA HIS A 9 25.39 1.64 -1.54
C HIS A 9 24.50 1.43 -2.77
N ARG A 10 25.05 1.49 -3.99
CA ARG A 10 24.34 1.21 -5.25
C ARG A 10 24.20 -0.28 -5.55
N ALA A 11 25.17 -1.10 -5.17
CA ALA A 11 25.14 -2.56 -5.38
C ALA A 11 24.18 -3.32 -4.44
N ARG A 12 23.58 -2.62 -3.46
CA ARG A 12 22.60 -3.16 -2.51
C ARG A 12 21.14 -2.98 -2.96
N ARG A 13 20.83 -2.70 -4.23
CA ARG A 13 19.49 -2.26 -4.69
C ARG A 13 18.79 -3.11 -5.77
N LEU A 14 19.23 -4.35 -5.99
CA LEU A 14 18.68 -5.19 -7.06
C LEU A 14 18.38 -6.62 -6.58
N SER A 15 17.34 -6.74 -5.75
CA SER A 15 16.51 -7.94 -5.61
C SER A 15 15.28 -7.57 -4.76
N TRP A 16 14.26 -8.41 -4.75
CA TRP A 16 13.11 -8.35 -3.83
C TRP A 16 13.50 -8.14 -2.34
N GLU A 17 14.75 -8.41 -1.96
CA GLU A 17 15.30 -8.34 -0.60
C GLU A 17 15.89 -6.96 -0.24
N THR A 18 16.18 -6.13 -1.24
CA THR A 18 17.01 -4.92 -1.08
C THR A 18 16.32 -3.68 -0.53
N ALA A 19 14.99 -3.71 -0.41
CA ALA A 19 14.23 -2.67 0.30
C ALA A 19 13.83 -3.09 1.72
N GLY A 20 14.61 -3.98 2.37
CA GLY A 20 14.37 -4.37 3.77
C GLY A 20 13.22 -5.37 3.96
N TRP A 21 12.67 -5.91 2.86
CA TRP A 21 11.61 -6.90 2.92
C TRP A 21 12.23 -8.30 3.09
N ARG A 22 12.39 -8.69 4.35
CA ARG A 22 13.32 -9.73 4.82
C ARG A 22 12.82 -11.18 4.72
N ASP A 23 11.67 -11.46 4.15
CA ASP A 23 11.05 -12.79 4.29
C ASP A 23 10.34 -13.30 3.03
N ASP A 24 10.29 -14.63 2.88
CA ASP A 24 9.52 -15.39 1.88
C ASP A 24 8.00 -15.34 2.16
N ARG A 25 7.59 -14.55 3.17
CA ARG A 25 6.19 -14.34 3.54
C ARG A 25 5.45 -13.66 2.40
N VAL A 26 4.35 -14.29 1.99
CA VAL A 26 3.43 -13.77 0.99
C VAL A 26 2.01 -14.15 1.42
N PRO A 27 1.06 -13.20 1.49
CA PRO A 27 1.17 -11.78 1.16
C PRO A 27 2.03 -10.96 2.13
N ARG A 28 2.71 -9.94 1.60
CA ARG A 28 3.34 -8.86 2.38
C ARG A 28 2.32 -7.79 2.74
N LEU A 29 2.59 -7.00 3.77
CA LEU A 29 1.67 -5.98 4.25
C LEU A 29 2.23 -4.57 4.05
N MET A 30 1.44 -3.70 3.41
CA MET A 30 1.69 -2.27 3.34
C MET A 30 0.64 -1.52 4.17
N GLY A 31 1.09 -0.89 5.25
CA GLY A 31 0.21 -0.14 6.16
C GLY A 31 -0.12 1.25 5.62
N ILE A 32 -1.39 1.65 5.66
CA ILE A 32 -1.84 2.96 5.18
C ILE A 32 -1.72 4.01 6.28
N LEU A 33 -0.97 5.08 6.03
CA LEU A 33 -0.90 6.27 6.88
C LEU A 33 -1.38 7.50 6.10
N ASN A 34 -2.67 7.83 6.23
CA ASN A 34 -3.24 9.05 5.65
C ASN A 34 -3.00 10.25 6.58
N ILE A 35 -2.20 11.21 6.11
CA ILE A 35 -1.84 12.42 6.86
C ILE A 35 -2.69 13.64 6.45
N ASN A 36 -3.64 13.44 5.53
CA ASN A 36 -4.64 14.44 5.19
C ASN A 36 -5.68 14.61 6.30
N ALA A 37 -6.29 15.80 6.37
CA ALA A 37 -7.32 16.12 7.35
C ALA A 37 -8.64 15.31 7.15
N ASP A 38 -8.87 14.77 5.94
CA ASP A 38 -10.20 14.33 5.48
C ASP A 38 -10.37 12.81 5.22
N SER A 39 -9.63 11.92 5.89
CA SER A 39 -9.81 10.48 5.62
C SER A 39 -11.14 9.93 6.21
N PHE A 40 -12.09 9.67 5.31
CA PHE A 40 -13.49 9.24 5.49
C PHE A 40 -13.78 7.96 6.32
N SER A 41 -12.79 7.22 6.80
CA SER A 41 -12.98 5.82 7.24
C SER A 41 -12.83 5.56 8.74
N ASP A 42 -12.40 6.54 9.55
CA ASP A 42 -12.36 6.41 11.00
C ASP A 42 -12.83 7.69 11.72
N PRO A 43 -14.11 7.76 12.13
CA PRO A 43 -14.63 8.88 12.91
C PRO A 43 -14.12 8.93 14.36
N ARG A 44 -13.35 7.93 14.83
CA ARG A 44 -12.82 7.89 16.20
C ARG A 44 -11.57 8.78 16.40
N GLU A 45 -11.03 9.35 15.33
CA GLU A 45 -9.80 10.17 15.35
C GLU A 45 -9.99 11.59 14.78
N ALA A 46 -11.20 12.16 14.92
CA ALA A 46 -11.55 13.41 14.28
C ALA A 46 -10.88 14.66 14.90
N THR A 47 -10.27 15.44 13.99
CA THR A 47 -10.18 16.92 13.89
C THR A 47 -9.20 17.78 14.69
N CYS A 48 -8.45 17.32 15.71
CA CYS A 48 -7.38 18.15 16.31
C CYS A 48 -5.98 17.53 16.35
N VAL A 49 -5.85 16.22 16.11
CA VAL A 49 -4.60 15.48 16.36
C VAL A 49 -3.79 15.19 15.08
N ARG A 50 -4.39 15.37 13.90
CA ARG A 50 -3.82 14.93 12.61
C ARG A 50 -2.82 15.91 11.97
N SER A 51 -2.67 17.12 12.52
CA SER A 51 -1.59 18.06 12.17
C SER A 51 -0.35 17.93 13.07
N ASP A 52 -0.39 17.05 14.10
CA ASP A 52 0.76 16.76 14.94
C ASP A 52 1.66 15.72 14.26
N VAL A 53 2.78 16.19 13.72
CA VAL A 53 3.84 15.35 13.12
C VAL A 53 4.28 14.23 14.06
N THR A 54 4.38 14.49 15.37
CA THR A 54 4.79 13.50 16.38
C THR A 54 3.77 12.37 16.48
N TRP A 55 2.48 12.70 16.45
CA TRP A 55 1.41 11.71 16.45
C TRP A 55 1.45 10.87 15.17
N LEU A 56 1.64 11.49 14.00
CA LEU A 56 1.72 10.80 12.70
C LEU A 56 2.89 9.82 12.66
N ILE A 57 4.07 10.24 13.12
CA ILE A 57 5.26 9.37 13.24
C ILE A 57 4.94 8.18 14.13
N ARG A 58 4.29 8.39 15.29
CA ARG A 58 3.90 7.31 16.19
C ARG A 58 2.91 6.34 15.54
N GLN A 59 1.96 6.82 14.74
CA GLN A 59 1.04 5.92 14.04
C GLN A 59 1.74 5.10 12.96
N GLY A 60 2.61 5.71 12.15
CA GLY A 60 3.41 4.94 11.18
C GLY A 60 4.31 3.92 11.86
N ALA A 61 4.95 4.28 12.99
CA ALA A 61 5.74 3.35 13.78
C ALA A 61 4.89 2.19 14.36
N ARG A 62 3.62 2.43 14.73
CA ARG A 62 2.70 1.36 15.15
C ARG A 62 2.36 0.41 14.02
N LEU A 63 2.11 0.91 12.81
CA LEU A 63 1.89 0.06 11.63
C LEU A 63 3.11 -0.83 11.38
N TRP A 64 4.31 -0.26 11.44
CA TRP A 64 5.57 -1.00 11.32
C TRP A 64 5.72 -2.07 12.41
N GLN A 65 5.50 -1.72 13.69
CA GLN A 65 5.57 -2.64 14.82
C GLN A 65 4.50 -3.75 14.76
N ALA A 66 3.35 -3.48 14.14
CA ALA A 66 2.30 -4.46 13.90
C ALA A 66 2.65 -5.48 12.81
N GLY A 67 3.77 -5.30 12.11
CA GLY A 67 4.26 -6.22 11.08
C GLY A 67 4.00 -5.75 9.65
N ALA A 68 3.81 -4.45 9.43
CA ALA A 68 3.87 -3.89 8.08
C ALA A 68 5.31 -3.98 7.56
N ASP A 69 5.46 -4.39 6.31
CA ASP A 69 6.74 -4.43 5.62
C ASP A 69 7.08 -3.08 4.95
N ALA A 70 6.08 -2.22 4.77
CA ALA A 70 6.23 -0.80 4.44
C ALA A 70 5.04 0.02 4.94
N VAL A 71 5.25 1.32 5.15
CA VAL A 71 4.19 2.28 5.47
C VAL A 71 3.99 3.23 4.30
N ASP A 72 2.78 3.27 3.75
CA ASP A 72 2.40 4.14 2.64
C ASP A 72 1.77 5.43 3.16
N VAL A 73 2.49 6.53 2.95
CA VAL A 73 2.13 7.85 3.48
C VAL A 73 1.43 8.65 2.40
N GLY A 74 0.16 9.00 2.63
CA GLY A 74 -0.66 9.77 1.69
C GLY A 74 -1.08 11.12 2.26
N ALA A 75 -0.70 12.21 1.59
CA ALA A 75 -1.07 13.58 1.98
C ALA A 75 -2.21 14.17 1.14
N GLU A 76 -2.55 13.56 0.01
CA GLU A 76 -3.72 13.90 -0.80
C GLU A 76 -4.69 12.71 -0.86
N SER A 77 -5.96 12.95 -0.59
CA SER A 77 -6.99 11.91 -0.76
C SER A 77 -7.24 11.65 -2.25
N ALA A 78 -7.27 10.40 -2.68
CA ALA A 78 -7.69 10.03 -4.04
C ALA A 78 -9.19 10.28 -4.31
N SER A 79 -9.98 10.63 -3.27
CA SER A 79 -11.41 10.89 -3.41
C SER A 79 -11.70 12.09 -4.31
N PRO A 80 -12.57 11.94 -5.33
CA PRO A 80 -13.05 13.06 -6.15
C PRO A 80 -13.74 14.17 -5.35
N ALA A 81 -14.22 13.87 -4.14
CA ALA A 81 -14.90 14.82 -3.27
C ALA A 81 -13.93 15.78 -2.55
N THR A 82 -12.62 15.56 -2.67
CA THR A 82 -11.59 16.36 -1.99
C THR A 82 -10.80 17.16 -3.02
N PRO A 83 -10.42 18.42 -2.71
CA PRO A 83 -9.64 19.23 -3.64
C PRO A 83 -8.24 18.63 -3.88
N VAL A 84 -7.63 19.03 -4.99
CA VAL A 84 -6.20 18.77 -5.23
C VAL A 84 -5.40 19.61 -4.23
N VAL A 85 -4.41 18.99 -3.61
CA VAL A 85 -3.46 19.64 -2.71
C VAL A 85 -2.31 20.20 -3.55
N ASP A 86 -1.92 21.44 -3.27
CA ASP A 86 -0.75 22.05 -3.92
C ASP A 86 0.52 21.24 -3.62
N ALA A 87 1.41 21.09 -4.61
CA ALA A 87 2.60 20.27 -4.48
C ALA A 87 3.52 20.74 -3.33
N ARG A 88 3.61 22.06 -3.09
CA ARG A 88 4.44 22.57 -1.99
C ARG A 88 3.83 22.22 -0.64
N ALA A 89 2.52 22.39 -0.49
CA ALA A 89 1.80 22.02 0.73
C ALA A 89 1.89 20.51 1.02
N GLU A 90 1.80 19.68 -0.02
CA GLU A 90 1.96 18.23 0.08
C GLU A 90 3.38 17.85 0.56
N ILE A 91 4.42 18.48 0.01
CA ILE A 91 5.82 18.28 0.42
C ILE A 91 6.03 18.71 1.87
N ASP A 92 5.55 19.90 2.25
CA ASP A 92 5.72 20.46 3.59
C ASP A 92 5.01 19.61 4.66
N ALA A 93 3.93 18.91 4.29
CA ALA A 93 3.27 17.93 5.16
C ALA A 93 4.01 16.58 5.23
N LEU A 94 4.51 16.08 4.09
CA LEU A 94 5.14 14.76 3.99
C LEU A 94 6.52 14.70 4.65
N LEU A 95 7.41 15.63 4.34
CA LEU A 95 8.83 15.50 4.69
C LEU A 95 9.10 15.37 6.20
N PRO A 96 8.46 16.13 7.10
CA PRO A 96 8.67 15.98 8.54
C PRO A 96 8.25 14.60 9.06
N VAL A 97 7.16 14.03 8.51
CA VAL A 97 6.68 12.70 8.90
C VAL A 97 7.63 11.62 8.39
N LEU A 98 8.09 11.74 7.14
CA LEU A 98 9.03 10.81 6.53
C LEU A 98 10.36 10.77 7.30
N ASP A 99 10.92 11.93 7.67
CA ASP A 99 12.17 12.03 8.44
C ASP A 99 12.08 11.28 9.79
N GLY A 100 10.97 11.47 10.52
CA GLY A 100 10.74 10.79 11.80
C GLY A 100 10.53 9.28 11.65
N LEU A 101 9.85 8.84 10.59
CA LEU A 101 9.66 7.41 10.28
C LEU A 101 10.98 6.74 9.89
N HIS A 102 11.78 7.37 9.04
CA HIS A 102 13.10 6.87 8.63
C HIS A 102 14.07 6.80 9.81
N SER A 103 14.05 7.80 10.70
CA SER A 103 14.81 7.79 11.95
C SER A 103 14.44 6.61 12.87
N SER A 104 13.22 6.09 12.73
CA SER A 104 12.73 4.91 13.45
C SER A 104 12.95 3.59 12.69
N GLY A 105 13.64 3.62 11.54
CA GLY A 105 13.94 2.45 10.70
C GLY A 105 12.75 1.96 9.85
N VAL A 106 11.68 2.74 9.73
CA VAL A 106 10.50 2.38 8.95
C VAL A 106 10.79 2.54 7.45
N THR A 107 10.48 1.51 6.66
CA THR A 107 10.51 1.63 5.20
C THR A 107 9.22 2.30 4.72
N THR A 108 9.35 3.35 3.90
CA THR A 108 8.20 4.14 3.46
C THR A 108 7.93 4.05 1.95
N SER A 109 6.65 4.05 1.63
CA SER A 109 6.06 4.38 0.34
C SER A 109 5.37 5.74 0.44
N VAL A 110 5.26 6.48 -0.65
CA VAL A 110 4.47 7.73 -0.71
C VAL A 110 3.42 7.63 -1.82
N ASP A 111 2.16 7.86 -1.45
CA ASP A 111 1.00 7.91 -2.35
C ASP A 111 0.94 9.30 -3.00
N THR A 112 1.57 9.44 -4.17
CA THR A 112 1.59 10.68 -4.95
C THR A 112 1.79 10.42 -6.43
N TYR A 113 1.18 11.25 -7.26
CA TYR A 113 1.32 11.26 -8.72
C TYR A 113 2.10 12.48 -9.23
N LYS A 114 2.42 13.43 -8.34
CA LYS A 114 3.00 14.73 -8.71
C LYS A 114 4.51 14.62 -8.84
N PRO A 115 5.13 14.95 -9.99
CA PRO A 115 6.58 14.87 -10.19
C PRO A 115 7.40 15.62 -9.13
N THR A 116 6.98 16.84 -8.79
CA THR A 116 7.67 17.67 -7.79
C THR A 116 7.69 17.01 -6.41
N VAL A 117 6.57 16.40 -6.02
CA VAL A 117 6.43 15.70 -4.72
C VAL A 117 7.23 14.41 -4.74
N ALA A 118 7.09 13.60 -5.81
CA ALA A 118 7.85 12.37 -5.99
C ALA A 118 9.37 12.63 -5.91
N ARG A 119 9.87 13.68 -6.58
CA ARG A 119 11.29 14.04 -6.56
C ARG A 119 11.78 14.40 -5.16
N ALA A 120 11.01 15.20 -4.41
CA ALA A 120 11.35 15.55 -3.03
C ALA A 120 11.35 14.33 -2.10
N CYS A 121 10.36 13.46 -2.23
CA CYS A 121 10.21 12.24 -1.42
C CYS A 121 11.32 11.22 -1.71
N VAL A 122 11.63 10.99 -2.99
CA VAL A 122 12.73 10.11 -3.40
C VAL A 122 14.08 10.65 -2.90
N ALA A 123 14.31 11.96 -2.99
CA ALA A 123 15.51 12.58 -2.44
C ALA A 123 15.61 12.43 -0.90
N ALA A 124 14.47 12.38 -0.20
CA ALA A 124 14.38 12.10 1.23
C ALA A 124 14.53 10.61 1.59
N GLY A 125 14.71 9.71 0.61
CA GLY A 125 14.97 8.29 0.87
C GLY A 125 13.73 7.38 0.84
N VAL A 126 12.60 7.87 0.32
CA VAL A 126 11.40 7.03 0.08
C VAL A 126 11.73 5.88 -0.87
N ALA A 127 11.29 4.68 -0.51
CA ALA A 127 11.63 3.46 -1.25
C ALA A 127 10.69 3.19 -2.44
N VAL A 128 9.45 3.66 -2.35
CA VAL A 128 8.40 3.41 -3.34
C VAL A 128 7.57 4.67 -3.56
N ILE A 129 7.34 5.04 -4.82
CA ILE A 129 6.28 5.98 -5.20
C ILE A 129 5.07 5.17 -5.62
N ASN A 130 3.96 5.37 -4.91
CA ASN A 130 2.67 4.74 -5.20
C ASN A 130 1.82 5.70 -6.04
N ASP A 131 1.78 5.49 -7.36
CA ASP A 131 1.06 6.37 -8.27
C ASP A 131 -0.34 5.80 -8.59
N TYR A 132 -1.35 6.27 -7.84
CA TYR A 132 -2.76 5.90 -8.07
C TYR A 132 -3.34 6.51 -9.37
N SER A 133 -2.67 7.49 -9.98
CA SER A 133 -3.21 8.23 -11.13
C SER A 133 -3.22 7.42 -12.43
N GLY A 134 -2.50 6.30 -12.47
CA GLY A 134 -2.27 5.54 -13.69
C GLY A 134 -1.23 6.17 -14.60
N LEU A 135 -0.18 6.75 -14.01
CA LEU A 135 0.90 7.43 -14.72
C LEU A 135 0.39 8.65 -15.50
N ALA A 136 -0.31 9.56 -14.81
CA ALA A 136 -0.71 10.85 -15.36
C ALA A 136 0.51 11.70 -15.74
N HIS A 137 1.63 11.51 -15.02
CA HIS A 137 2.91 12.16 -15.25
C HIS A 137 4.01 11.10 -15.50
N PRO A 138 4.28 10.72 -16.76
CA PRO A 138 5.30 9.73 -17.11
C PRO A 138 6.70 10.01 -16.55
N GLU A 139 7.05 11.27 -16.31
CA GLU A 139 8.32 11.69 -15.73
C GLU A 139 8.57 11.17 -14.30
N VAL A 140 7.52 10.74 -13.59
CA VAL A 140 7.66 10.06 -12.28
C VAL A 140 8.47 8.77 -12.40
N ALA A 141 8.37 8.05 -13.52
CA ALA A 141 9.20 6.86 -13.77
C ALA A 141 10.70 7.23 -13.85
N GLY A 142 11.03 8.32 -14.55
CA GLY A 142 12.41 8.81 -14.62
C GLY A 142 12.95 9.27 -13.27
N ILE A 143 12.12 9.94 -12.46
CA ILE A 143 12.46 10.31 -11.08
C ILE A 143 12.77 9.06 -10.22
N CYS A 144 11.96 8.01 -10.35
CA CYS A 144 12.19 6.76 -9.65
C CYS A 144 13.50 6.10 -10.11
N ALA A 145 13.79 6.11 -11.41
CA ALA A 145 15.02 5.56 -11.97
C ALA A 145 16.27 6.31 -11.46
N GLU A 146 16.24 7.64 -11.48
CA GLU A 146 17.32 8.51 -11.00
C GLU A 146 17.63 8.29 -9.51
N GLY A 147 16.60 8.17 -8.67
CA GLY A 147 16.74 8.01 -7.23
C GLY A 147 16.74 6.56 -6.73
N GLY A 148 16.61 5.59 -7.64
CA GLY A 148 16.54 4.16 -7.36
C GLY A 148 15.33 3.73 -6.53
N ALA A 149 14.22 4.47 -6.59
CA ALA A 149 12.96 4.11 -5.98
C ALA A 149 12.16 3.16 -6.90
N ARG A 150 11.19 2.45 -6.34
CA ARG A 150 10.22 1.66 -7.10
C ARG A 150 9.00 2.49 -7.45
N LEU A 151 8.24 2.08 -8.46
CA LEU A 151 7.00 2.71 -8.89
C LEU A 151 5.86 1.69 -8.84
N VAL A 152 4.78 2.02 -8.14
CA VAL A 152 3.50 1.30 -8.28
C VAL A 152 2.73 1.94 -9.42
N LEU A 153 2.45 1.15 -10.46
CA LEU A 153 1.57 1.52 -11.56
C LEU A 153 0.16 1.01 -11.26
N THR A 154 -0.73 1.92 -10.85
CA THR A 154 -2.13 1.59 -10.56
C THR A 154 -3.01 1.69 -11.79
N HIS A 155 -3.82 0.68 -12.09
CA HIS A 155 -4.82 0.73 -13.15
C HIS A 155 -5.96 1.70 -12.81
N ASN A 156 -5.82 2.93 -13.30
CA ASN A 156 -6.80 4.01 -13.22
C ASN A 156 -7.01 4.66 -14.59
N PRO A 157 -7.91 4.13 -15.43
CA PRO A 157 -8.12 4.67 -16.77
C PRO A 157 -8.88 6.00 -16.77
N THR A 158 -9.49 6.40 -15.63
CA THR A 158 -10.22 7.67 -15.54
C THR A 158 -9.35 8.86 -15.15
N GLY A 159 -8.20 8.60 -14.53
CA GLY A 159 -7.24 9.62 -14.08
C GLY A 159 -7.51 10.17 -12.68
N VAL A 160 -6.78 11.25 -12.36
CA VAL A 160 -6.75 11.90 -11.04
C VAL A 160 -8.12 12.47 -10.66
N LYS A 161 -8.52 12.26 -9.39
CA LYS A 161 -9.76 12.81 -8.79
C LYS A 161 -11.04 12.53 -9.59
N LYS A 162 -11.07 11.42 -10.35
CA LYS A 162 -12.23 10.98 -11.11
C LYS A 162 -12.66 9.60 -10.61
N LYS A 163 -13.97 9.44 -10.42
CA LYS A 163 -14.59 8.14 -10.10
C LYS A 163 -15.81 7.98 -11.00
N VAL A 164 -15.56 7.48 -12.22
CA VAL A 164 -16.63 7.10 -13.15
C VAL A 164 -16.91 5.62 -12.96
N LEU A 165 -18.13 5.30 -12.56
CA LEU A 165 -18.59 3.92 -12.39
C LEU A 165 -19.57 3.61 -13.52
N ASP A 166 -19.08 2.99 -14.60
CA ASP A 166 -19.91 2.51 -15.69
C ASP A 166 -19.83 0.97 -15.74
N PRO A 167 -20.94 0.24 -15.48
CA PRO A 167 -20.99 -1.21 -15.63
C PRO A 167 -20.61 -1.70 -17.03
N ARG A 168 -20.70 -0.85 -18.06
CA ARG A 168 -20.36 -1.14 -19.45
C ARG A 168 -18.98 -0.63 -19.87
N ALA A 169 -18.18 -0.13 -18.93
CA ALA A 169 -16.84 0.40 -19.20
C ALA A 169 -15.90 -0.64 -19.83
N TYR A 170 -16.13 -1.92 -19.55
CA TYR A 170 -15.33 -3.03 -20.05
C TYR A 170 -16.25 -4.10 -20.65
N THR A 171 -15.80 -4.69 -21.75
CA THR A 171 -16.34 -5.97 -22.25
C THR A 171 -15.67 -7.12 -21.50
N ASP A 172 -14.35 -7.06 -21.35
CA ASP A 172 -13.58 -7.95 -20.47
C ASP A 172 -12.55 -7.10 -19.72
N ILE A 173 -12.77 -6.94 -18.42
CA ILE A 173 -11.93 -6.08 -17.59
C ILE A 173 -10.50 -6.60 -17.45
N MET A 174 -10.29 -7.92 -17.51
CA MET A 174 -8.95 -8.49 -17.32
C MET A 174 -8.11 -8.31 -18.58
N ASP A 175 -8.68 -8.57 -19.76
CA ASP A 175 -7.99 -8.40 -21.04
C ASP A 175 -7.69 -6.92 -21.32
N GLU A 176 -8.66 -6.04 -21.08
CA GLU A 176 -8.48 -4.59 -21.28
C GLU A 176 -7.47 -4.00 -20.29
N MET A 177 -7.47 -4.46 -19.03
CA MET A 177 -6.47 -4.06 -18.02
C MET A 177 -5.06 -4.55 -18.40
N ALA A 178 -4.96 -5.77 -18.92
CA ALA A 178 -3.71 -6.32 -19.41
C ALA A 178 -3.10 -5.48 -20.54
N ALA A 179 -3.91 -5.15 -21.56
CA ALA A 179 -3.50 -4.29 -22.67
C ALA A 179 -3.10 -2.89 -22.17
N TRP A 180 -3.83 -2.36 -21.19
CA TRP A 180 -3.50 -1.07 -20.56
C TRP A 180 -2.15 -1.11 -19.84
N PHE A 181 -1.87 -2.16 -19.06
CA PHE A 181 -0.58 -2.33 -18.38
C PHE A 181 0.57 -2.46 -19.37
N GLU A 182 0.41 -3.23 -20.44
CA GLU A 182 1.44 -3.38 -21.48
C GLU A 182 1.81 -2.01 -22.11
N ALA A 183 0.80 -1.21 -22.46
CA ALA A 183 1.02 0.13 -23.00
C ALA A 183 1.75 1.05 -21.99
N LYS A 184 1.39 0.98 -20.71
CA LYS A 184 1.99 1.82 -19.66
C LYS A 184 3.40 1.38 -19.27
N LEU A 185 3.67 0.07 -19.26
CA LEU A 185 5.02 -0.46 -19.05
C LEU A 185 5.98 -0.01 -20.16
N ALA A 186 5.53 0.06 -21.40
CA ALA A 186 6.33 0.61 -22.49
C ALA A 186 6.68 2.10 -22.26
N VAL A 187 5.74 2.90 -21.76
CA VAL A 187 5.99 4.30 -21.39
C VAL A 187 7.00 4.39 -20.24
N ILE A 188 6.83 3.58 -19.19
CA ILE A 188 7.75 3.54 -18.04
C ILE A 188 9.19 3.19 -18.51
N ALA A 189 9.33 2.19 -19.38
CA ALA A 189 10.62 1.79 -19.92
C ALA A 189 11.28 2.91 -20.75
N ALA A 190 10.50 3.67 -21.52
CA ALA A 190 10.99 4.82 -22.27
C ALA A 190 11.52 5.96 -21.37
N HIS A 191 11.07 6.01 -20.12
CA HIS A 191 11.59 6.91 -19.07
C HIS A 191 12.75 6.31 -18.27
N GLY A 192 13.28 5.14 -18.66
CA GLY A 192 14.49 4.55 -18.11
C GLY A 192 14.31 3.77 -16.81
N LEU A 193 13.08 3.55 -16.35
CA LEU A 193 12.82 2.70 -15.19
C LEU A 193 12.75 1.23 -15.63
N ALA A 194 13.67 0.42 -15.11
CA ALA A 194 13.73 -1.00 -15.45
C ALA A 194 12.52 -1.77 -14.85
N PRO A 195 12.01 -2.81 -15.54
CA PRO A 195 10.79 -3.52 -15.12
C PRO A 195 10.82 -4.03 -13.68
N GLU A 196 11.97 -4.48 -13.17
CA GLU A 196 12.13 -4.98 -11.79
C GLU A 196 11.85 -3.92 -10.71
N HIS A 197 11.84 -2.64 -11.07
CA HIS A 197 11.46 -1.54 -10.19
C HIS A 197 9.97 -1.20 -10.23
N VAL A 198 9.17 -1.89 -11.03
CA VAL A 198 7.73 -1.64 -11.19
C VAL A 198 6.92 -2.65 -10.38
N LEU A 199 5.86 -2.18 -9.73
CA LEU A 199 4.80 -2.99 -9.14
C LEU A 199 3.50 -2.67 -9.88
N LEU A 200 2.62 -3.65 -10.05
CA LEU A 200 1.31 -3.44 -10.65
C LEU A 200 0.23 -3.41 -9.56
N ASP A 201 -0.67 -2.42 -9.60
CA ASP A 201 -1.90 -2.42 -8.80
C ASP A 201 -3.11 -2.45 -9.73
N PRO A 202 -3.98 -3.48 -9.65
CA PRO A 202 -5.14 -3.58 -10.52
C PRO A 202 -6.24 -2.54 -10.21
N GLY A 203 -6.07 -1.71 -9.18
CA GLY A 203 -6.91 -0.57 -8.86
C GLY A 203 -8.31 -0.98 -8.39
N ILE A 204 -8.40 -1.85 -7.38
CA ILE A 204 -9.68 -2.29 -6.80
C ILE A 204 -10.51 -1.06 -6.36
N ASP A 205 -11.77 -1.00 -6.83
CA ASP A 205 -12.72 0.11 -6.68
C ASP A 205 -12.22 1.49 -7.16
N LEU A 206 -11.17 1.50 -7.99
CA LEU A 206 -10.70 2.69 -8.68
C LEU A 206 -11.21 2.64 -10.12
N ALA A 207 -12.23 3.47 -10.38
CA ALA A 207 -12.98 3.49 -11.64
C ALA A 207 -13.60 2.13 -12.04
N LYS A 208 -13.99 1.34 -11.04
CA LYS A 208 -14.60 0.03 -11.20
C LYS A 208 -15.83 -0.06 -10.31
N THR A 209 -16.91 -0.60 -10.86
CA THR A 209 -18.07 -0.99 -10.05
C THR A 209 -17.68 -2.13 -9.11
N PRO A 210 -18.42 -2.36 -8.01
CA PRO A 210 -18.21 -3.52 -7.15
C PRO A 210 -18.13 -4.86 -7.88
N ALA A 211 -18.97 -5.07 -8.91
CA ALA A 211 -18.96 -6.29 -9.72
C ALA A 211 -17.64 -6.43 -10.49
N GLN A 212 -17.22 -5.36 -11.17
CA GLN A 212 -15.94 -5.33 -11.89
C GLN A 212 -14.74 -5.52 -10.95
N SER A 213 -14.76 -4.95 -9.73
CA SER A 213 -13.73 -5.20 -8.73
C SER A 213 -13.68 -6.67 -8.31
N ILE A 214 -14.83 -7.34 -8.19
CA ILE A 214 -14.90 -8.78 -7.90
C ILE A 214 -14.33 -9.60 -9.06
N ASP A 215 -14.62 -9.24 -10.31
CA ASP A 215 -14.06 -9.91 -11.49
C ASP A 215 -12.53 -9.77 -11.52
N VAL A 216 -12.02 -8.58 -11.19
CA VAL A 216 -10.58 -8.35 -11.04
C VAL A 216 -9.97 -9.21 -9.93
N PHE A 217 -10.62 -9.31 -8.76
CA PHE A 217 -10.15 -10.21 -7.69
C PHE A 217 -10.06 -11.66 -8.18
N ARG A 218 -11.10 -12.16 -8.85
CA ARG A 218 -11.13 -13.52 -9.41
C ARG A 218 -10.04 -13.74 -10.46
N GLY A 219 -9.69 -12.70 -11.20
CA GLY A 219 -8.68 -12.72 -12.27
C GLY A 219 -7.24 -12.44 -11.83
N LEU A 220 -6.96 -12.15 -10.55
CA LEU A 220 -5.62 -11.70 -10.10
C LEU A 220 -4.47 -12.62 -10.54
N ASN A 221 -4.69 -13.94 -10.58
CA ASN A 221 -3.68 -14.90 -11.01
C ASN A 221 -3.20 -14.66 -12.46
N ALA A 222 -4.04 -14.09 -13.33
CA ALA A 222 -3.63 -13.76 -14.70
C ALA A 222 -2.53 -12.68 -14.72
N LEU A 223 -2.49 -11.79 -13.72
CA LEU A 223 -1.49 -10.71 -13.65
C LEU A 223 -0.10 -11.22 -13.19
N THR A 224 0.02 -12.44 -12.69
CA THR A 224 1.32 -13.00 -12.30
C THR A 224 2.22 -13.28 -13.51
N ARG A 225 1.64 -13.32 -14.73
CA ARG A 225 2.37 -13.49 -16.00
C ARG A 225 3.40 -12.39 -16.27
N TYR A 226 3.25 -11.22 -15.65
CA TYR A 226 4.20 -10.12 -15.76
C TYR A 226 5.47 -10.36 -14.93
N GLU A 227 5.46 -11.34 -14.02
CA GLU A 227 6.53 -11.62 -13.06
C GLU A 227 6.91 -10.42 -12.17
N LEU A 228 6.08 -9.37 -12.17
CA LEU A 228 6.18 -8.19 -11.33
C LEU A 228 5.40 -8.39 -10.03
N PRO A 229 5.80 -7.72 -8.92
CA PRO A 229 5.00 -7.73 -7.72
C PRO A 229 3.63 -7.09 -7.93
N LEU A 230 2.62 -7.65 -7.27
CA LEU A 230 1.25 -7.12 -7.28
C LEU A 230 0.97 -6.40 -5.97
N LEU A 231 0.62 -5.12 -6.02
CA LEU A 231 0.07 -4.41 -4.87
C LEU A 231 -1.45 -4.40 -4.99
N VAL A 232 -2.17 -4.86 -3.97
CA VAL A 232 -3.63 -4.91 -3.99
C VAL A 232 -4.17 -4.14 -2.78
N ALA A 233 -4.79 -2.99 -3.03
CA ALA A 233 -5.49 -2.22 -2.02
C ALA A 233 -6.85 -2.84 -1.69
N ILE A 234 -6.94 -3.51 -0.54
CA ILE A 234 -8.12 -4.33 -0.17
C ILE A 234 -8.95 -3.74 0.97
N SER A 235 -8.41 -2.77 1.72
CA SER A 235 -9.00 -2.37 2.99
C SER A 235 -10.24 -1.48 2.88
N ARG A 236 -11.33 -1.93 3.51
CA ARG A 236 -12.61 -1.22 3.69
C ARG A 236 -13.28 -0.76 2.39
N LYS A 237 -12.95 -1.44 1.30
CA LYS A 237 -13.36 -1.15 -0.08
C LYS A 237 -14.88 -1.28 -0.31
N ASP A 238 -15.39 -0.61 -1.33
CA ASP A 238 -16.81 -0.53 -1.68
C ASP A 238 -17.36 -1.89 -2.13
N PHE A 239 -16.58 -2.74 -2.79
CA PHE A 239 -17.03 -4.09 -3.15
C PHE A 239 -17.40 -4.93 -1.92
N ILE A 240 -16.67 -4.75 -0.81
CA ILE A 240 -16.99 -5.41 0.46
C ILE A 240 -18.36 -4.90 0.93
N GLY A 241 -18.54 -3.59 1.02
CA GLY A 241 -19.81 -2.98 1.44
C GLY A 241 -20.99 -3.36 0.54
N ALA A 242 -20.76 -3.52 -0.76
CA ALA A 242 -21.79 -3.96 -1.70
C ALA A 242 -22.27 -5.39 -1.43
N VAL A 243 -21.37 -6.28 -1.00
CA VAL A 243 -21.66 -7.67 -0.66
C VAL A 243 -22.22 -7.81 0.76
N SER A 244 -21.57 -7.18 1.75
CA SER A 244 -21.89 -7.33 3.18
C SER A 244 -22.95 -6.37 3.69
N ARG A 245 -23.32 -5.34 2.91
CA ARG A 245 -24.20 -4.23 3.33
C ARG A 245 -23.70 -3.52 4.59
N SER A 246 -22.39 -3.30 4.69
CA SER A 246 -21.77 -2.64 5.83
C SER A 246 -21.11 -1.29 5.51
N ASP A 247 -21.09 -0.42 6.52
CA ASP A 247 -20.40 0.86 6.49
C ASP A 247 -18.88 0.67 6.45
N PRO A 248 -18.10 1.64 5.92
CA PRO A 248 -16.65 1.50 5.77
C PRO A 248 -15.91 1.06 7.04
N ALA A 249 -16.29 1.57 8.21
CA ALA A 249 -15.66 1.25 9.49
C ALA A 249 -15.87 -0.22 9.92
N ASP A 250 -16.90 -0.89 9.39
CA ASP A 250 -17.28 -2.27 9.77
C ASP A 250 -16.86 -3.30 8.71
N ARG A 251 -15.99 -2.91 7.77
CA ARG A 251 -15.55 -3.77 6.65
C ARG A 251 -14.26 -4.53 6.92
N ASP A 252 -13.70 -4.45 8.14
CA ASP A 252 -12.46 -5.16 8.47
C ASP A 252 -12.59 -6.69 8.34
N PRO A 253 -13.69 -7.34 8.78
CA PRO A 253 -13.88 -8.78 8.53
C PRO A 253 -13.88 -9.16 7.04
N GLY A 254 -14.54 -8.36 6.21
CA GLY A 254 -14.54 -8.55 4.76
C GLY A 254 -13.18 -8.26 4.12
N THR A 255 -12.40 -7.35 4.70
CA THR A 255 -11.02 -7.07 4.28
C THR A 255 -10.13 -8.29 4.52
N LEU A 256 -10.27 -8.98 5.65
CA LEU A 256 -9.53 -10.22 5.93
C LEU A 256 -9.94 -11.36 4.98
N ALA A 257 -11.22 -11.44 4.61
CA ALA A 257 -11.66 -12.38 3.58
C ALA A 257 -11.03 -12.09 2.21
N ALA A 258 -10.90 -10.81 1.83
CA ALA A 258 -10.19 -10.41 0.61
C ALA A 258 -8.68 -10.72 0.70
N LEU A 259 -8.07 -10.55 1.88
CA LEU A 259 -6.67 -10.93 2.13
C LEU A 259 -6.46 -12.44 1.95
N ALA A 260 -7.41 -13.27 2.37
CA ALA A 260 -7.37 -14.72 2.17
C ALA A 260 -7.25 -15.09 0.68
N HIS A 261 -7.91 -14.35 -0.20
CA HIS A 261 -7.86 -14.57 -1.66
C HIS A 261 -6.50 -14.22 -2.27
N LEU A 262 -5.67 -13.45 -1.58
CA LEU A 262 -4.30 -13.14 -2.03
C LEU A 262 -3.29 -14.24 -1.65
N ILE A 263 -3.65 -15.12 -0.72
CA ILE A 263 -2.77 -16.22 -0.29
C ILE A 263 -2.52 -17.16 -1.47
N GLY A 264 -1.25 -17.47 -1.71
CA GLY A 264 -0.81 -18.35 -2.81
C GLY A 264 -0.43 -17.61 -4.09
N LEU A 265 -0.75 -16.32 -4.22
CA LEU A 265 -0.20 -15.49 -5.30
C LEU A 265 1.28 -15.19 -5.02
N PRO A 266 2.17 -15.29 -6.01
CA PRO A 266 3.57 -14.92 -5.85
C PRO A 266 3.72 -13.39 -5.76
N ARG A 267 4.66 -12.91 -4.92
CA ARG A 267 5.08 -11.50 -4.86
C ARG A 267 3.92 -10.50 -4.68
N VAL A 268 2.90 -10.86 -3.90
CA VAL A 268 1.75 -9.98 -3.62
C VAL A 268 1.93 -9.18 -2.33
N ILE A 269 1.49 -7.93 -2.36
CA ILE A 269 1.47 -6.97 -1.25
C ILE A 269 0.03 -6.54 -1.03
N ALA A 270 -0.51 -6.76 0.17
CA ALA A 270 -1.81 -6.26 0.57
C ALA A 270 -1.66 -4.88 1.22
N ARG A 271 -2.33 -3.87 0.68
CA ARG A 271 -2.35 -2.52 1.26
C ARG A 271 -3.57 -2.36 2.18
N VAL A 272 -3.33 -2.15 3.48
CA VAL A 272 -4.36 -2.25 4.53
C VAL A 272 -4.28 -1.16 5.61
N HIS A 273 -5.42 -0.82 6.24
CA HIS A 273 -5.46 0.06 7.42
C HIS A 273 -5.11 -0.72 8.70
N ASP A 274 -5.79 -1.84 8.96
CA ASP A 274 -5.54 -2.67 10.15
C ASP A 274 -4.46 -3.72 9.88
N VAL A 275 -3.20 -3.30 10.02
CA VAL A 275 -2.04 -4.18 9.86
C VAL A 275 -2.00 -5.26 10.94
N ALA A 276 -2.40 -4.95 12.17
CA ALA A 276 -2.34 -5.91 13.28
C ALA A 276 -3.28 -7.08 13.04
N ALA A 277 -4.53 -6.81 12.63
CA ALA A 277 -5.48 -7.85 12.27
C ALA A 277 -5.03 -8.64 11.03
N ALA A 278 -4.51 -7.96 10.01
CA ALA A 278 -4.00 -8.62 8.81
C ALA A 278 -2.80 -9.54 9.12
N ARG A 279 -1.85 -9.09 9.94
CA ARG A 279 -0.69 -9.89 10.37
C ARG A 279 -1.11 -11.10 11.18
N GLN A 280 -2.01 -10.90 12.16
CA GLN A 280 -2.57 -11.99 12.93
C GLN A 280 -3.27 -13.02 12.04
N PHE A 281 -4.08 -12.57 11.08
CA PHE A 281 -4.77 -13.44 10.14
C PHE A 281 -3.77 -14.28 9.33
N LEU A 282 -2.73 -13.65 8.76
CA LEU A 282 -1.71 -14.35 7.99
C LEU A 282 -0.90 -15.34 8.83
N ASP A 283 -0.47 -14.95 10.04
CA ASP A 283 0.29 -15.82 10.95
C ASP A 283 -0.48 -17.10 11.28
N VAL A 284 -1.78 -16.97 11.59
CA VAL A 284 -2.63 -18.14 11.86
C VAL A 284 -2.88 -18.95 10.59
N ALA A 285 -3.17 -18.30 9.46
CA ALA A 285 -3.42 -18.98 8.20
C ALA A 285 -2.21 -19.78 7.69
N ASP A 286 -0.99 -19.24 7.82
CA ASP A 286 0.24 -19.91 7.39
C ASP A 286 0.56 -21.13 8.24
N ILE A 287 0.30 -21.05 9.54
CA ILE A 287 0.46 -22.16 10.48
C ILE A 287 -0.55 -23.28 10.16
N LEU A 288 -1.82 -22.94 9.94
CA LEU A 288 -2.86 -23.93 9.62
C LEU A 288 -2.69 -24.57 8.24
N ALA A 289 -2.01 -23.90 7.32
CA ALA A 289 -1.72 -24.41 5.99
C ALA A 289 -0.36 -25.16 5.91
N ASP A 290 0.28 -25.45 7.05
CA ASP A 290 1.60 -26.10 7.14
C ASP A 290 2.72 -25.39 6.36
N ARG A 291 2.56 -24.09 6.07
CA ARG A 291 3.60 -23.25 5.42
C ARG A 291 4.70 -22.84 6.40
N THR A 292 4.37 -22.78 7.69
CA THR A 292 5.32 -22.50 8.76
C THR A 292 5.28 -23.64 9.78
N PRO A 293 6.45 -24.23 10.15
CA PRO A 293 6.49 -25.28 11.17
C PRO A 293 5.99 -24.78 12.53
N VAL A 294 5.12 -25.57 13.16
CA VAL A 294 4.64 -25.30 14.53
C VAL A 294 5.50 -26.06 15.53
N ALA A 295 6.10 -25.33 16.47
CA ALA A 295 6.76 -25.97 17.61
C ALA A 295 5.72 -26.67 18.50
N ARG A 296 5.94 -27.95 18.84
CA ARG A 296 5.07 -28.69 19.79
C ARG A 296 4.99 -28.05 21.19
N THR A 297 5.91 -27.15 21.50
CA THR A 297 5.97 -26.38 22.74
C THR A 297 5.18 -25.07 22.69
N LEU A 298 4.48 -24.77 21.58
CA LEU A 298 3.67 -23.56 21.45
C LEU A 298 2.61 -23.53 22.55
N THR A 299 2.71 -22.52 23.42
CA THR A 299 1.79 -22.32 24.53
C THR A 299 1.41 -20.84 24.62
N LEU A 300 0.15 -20.55 24.97
CA LEU A 300 -0.31 -19.19 25.21
C LEU A 300 0.11 -18.73 26.62
N PRO A 301 0.87 -17.62 26.75
CA PRO A 301 1.22 -17.04 28.05
C PRO A 301 -0.02 -16.81 28.92
N ARG A 302 0.09 -17.08 30.22
CA ARG A 302 -1.06 -16.95 31.16
C ARG A 302 -1.64 -15.53 31.17
N THR A 303 -0.81 -14.52 30.95
CA THR A 303 -1.18 -13.10 30.87
C THR A 303 -2.12 -12.77 29.70
N LEU A 304 -2.15 -13.60 28.66
CA LEU A 304 -3.00 -13.41 27.47
C LEU A 304 -4.29 -14.25 27.49
N ARG A 305 -4.48 -15.13 28.49
CA ARG A 305 -5.66 -16.02 28.55
C ARG A 305 -6.94 -15.33 29.00
N ARG A 306 -6.83 -14.21 29.69
CA ARG A 306 -7.96 -13.40 30.14
C ARG A 306 -7.63 -11.95 29.86
N ALA A 307 -8.58 -11.19 29.32
CA ALA A 307 -8.45 -9.75 29.30
C ALA A 307 -8.16 -9.27 30.73
N LYS A 308 -7.21 -8.34 30.90
CA LYS A 308 -7.14 -7.61 32.17
C LYS A 308 -8.53 -7.01 32.36
N ALA A 309 -9.23 -7.42 33.42
CA ALA A 309 -10.43 -6.71 33.84
C ALA A 309 -10.03 -5.23 33.87
N ALA A 310 -10.78 -4.38 33.17
CA ALA A 310 -10.60 -2.93 33.30
C ALA A 310 -10.67 -2.66 34.80
N SER A 311 -9.55 -2.25 35.38
CA SER A 311 -9.53 -1.91 36.80
C SER A 311 -10.49 -0.74 36.95
N ASP A 312 -11.56 -0.95 37.69
CA ASP A 312 -12.41 0.10 38.22
C ASP A 312 -11.53 1.09 38.99
N THR A 313 -11.01 2.11 38.31
CA THR A 313 -10.51 3.33 38.93
C THR A 313 -11.62 4.36 38.86
N ALA A 314 -12.67 4.10 39.64
CA ALA A 314 -13.48 5.13 40.28
C ALA A 314 -13.12 5.09 41.77
N GLY A 315 -12.14 5.91 42.13
CA GLY A 315 -11.71 6.20 43.49
C GLY A 315 -11.27 7.64 43.55
#